data_AF-A0A1Y4QH10-F1
#
_entry.id   AF-A0A1Y4QH10-F1
#
_cell.length_a   1.000
_cell.length_b   1.000
_cell.length_c   1.000
_cell.angle_alpha   90.00
_cell.angle_beta   90.00
_cell.angle_gamma   90.00
#
_symmetry.space_group_name_H-M   'P 1'
#
loop_
_entity.id
_entity.type
_entity.pdbx_description
1 polymer ?
#
loop_
_entity_poly.entity_id
_entity_poly.type
_entity_poly.pdbx_seq_one_letter_code
_entity_poly.pdbx_strand_id
1 'polypeptide(L)' 'MRKCIRCNNEMETGYGLKVSNLTVMGTVLLAKGNSILSDELGKVKVAICPKCGEISLYFDDFDKIEYYK' A
#
# COMPACT_ATOMS: atom_id res chain seq x y z
N MET A 1 1.62 9.45 11.90
CA MET A 1 0.15 9.65 11.77
C MET A 1 -0.13 10.26 10.40
N ARG A 2 -1.13 9.76 9.65
CA ARG A 2 -1.49 10.26 8.31
C ARG A 2 -2.77 11.12 8.39
N LYS A 3 -2.80 12.24 7.66
CA LYS A 3 -3.95 13.13 7.54
C LYS A 3 -4.56 13.00 6.15
N CYS A 4 -5.88 12.98 6.08
CA CYS A 4 -6.62 12.89 4.83
C CYS A 4 -6.44 14.16 4.00
N ILE A 5 -6.00 14.04 2.74
CA ILE A 5 -5.78 15.19 1.85
C ILE A 5 -7.07 15.95 1.49
N ARG A 6 -8.25 15.29 1.62
CA ARG A 6 -9.55 15.88 1.27
C ARG A 6 -10.18 16.67 2.41
N CYS A 7 -10.10 16.17 3.63
CA CYS A 7 -10.84 16.73 4.78
C CYS A 7 -9.99 16.92 6.04
N ASN A 8 -8.68 16.67 5.96
CA ASN A 8 -7.70 16.82 7.04
C ASN A 8 -7.94 15.96 8.30
N ASN A 9 -8.88 15.01 8.25
CA ASN A 9 -9.13 14.07 9.34
C ASN A 9 -7.95 13.10 9.51
N GLU A 10 -7.75 12.57 10.72
CA GLU A 10 -6.82 11.46 10.92
C GLU A 10 -7.31 10.22 10.19
N MET A 11 -6.37 9.52 9.56
CA MET A 11 -6.67 8.30 8.82
C MET A 11 -6.38 7.07 9.67
N GLU A 12 -7.25 6.08 9.55
CA GLU A 12 -7.04 4.76 10.15
C GLU A 12 -6.04 3.97 9.33
N THR A 13 -5.02 3.42 9.98
CA THR A 13 -3.93 2.66 9.36
C THR A 13 -3.99 1.18 9.74
N GLY A 14 -3.25 0.32 9.05
CA GLY A 14 -3.20 -1.13 9.33
C GLY A 14 -3.93 -1.98 8.29
N TYR A 15 -4.49 -1.35 7.25
CA TYR A 15 -5.10 -2.03 6.12
C TYR A 15 -4.04 -2.39 5.06
N GLY A 16 -4.35 -3.40 4.26
CA GLY A 16 -3.59 -3.79 3.07
C GLY A 16 -4.53 -4.16 1.94
N LEU A 17 -4.01 -4.21 0.71
CA LEU A 17 -4.78 -4.65 -0.45
C LEU A 17 -4.71 -6.18 -0.62
N LYS A 18 -5.88 -6.80 -0.75
CA LYS A 18 -6.07 -8.22 -1.01
C LYS A 18 -6.77 -8.39 -2.35
N VAL A 19 -6.32 -9.35 -3.15
CA VAL A 19 -7.06 -9.77 -4.35
C VAL A 19 -8.14 -10.76 -3.92
N SER A 20 -9.40 -10.47 -4.25
CA SER A 20 -10.53 -11.35 -3.94
C SER A 20 -10.68 -12.43 -5.00
N ASN A 21 -9.83 -13.45 -4.93
CA ASN A 21 -9.91 -14.65 -5.74
C ASN A 21 -9.95 -15.85 -4.76
N LEU A 22 -10.97 -16.72 -4.89
CA LEU A 22 -11.15 -17.91 -4.03
C LEU A 22 -10.07 -18.98 -4.26
N THR A 23 -9.46 -19.04 -5.44
CA THR A 23 -8.38 -19.97 -5.82
C THR A 23 -6.98 -19.38 -5.63
N VAL A 24 -6.83 -18.07 -5.42
CA VAL A 24 -5.53 -17.40 -5.23
C VAL A 24 -5.58 -16.44 -4.06
N MET A 25 -4.98 -16.83 -2.94
CA MET A 25 -4.73 -15.94 -1.80
C MET A 25 -3.56 -15.00 -2.11
N GLY A 26 -3.85 -13.92 -2.85
CA GLY A 26 -2.85 -12.91 -3.22
C GLY A 26 -2.98 -11.61 -2.43
N THR A 27 -1.87 -11.12 -1.88
CA THR A 27 -1.74 -9.72 -1.44
C THR A 27 -1.08 -8.89 -2.54
N VAL A 28 -1.42 -7.61 -2.65
CA VAL A 28 -0.75 -6.72 -3.60
C VAL A 28 0.61 -6.33 -3.03
N LEU A 29 1.67 -6.58 -3.81
CA LEU A 29 3.04 -6.22 -3.49
C LEU A 29 3.50 -5.05 -4.37
N LEU A 30 4.35 -4.21 -3.79
CA LEU A 30 5.10 -3.21 -4.52
C LEU A 30 6.31 -3.91 -5.16
N ALA A 31 6.51 -3.71 -6.46
CA ALA A 31 7.64 -4.27 -7.20
C ALA A 31 8.31 -3.19 -8.05
N LYS A 32 9.61 -3.36 -8.32
CA LYS A 32 10.33 -2.52 -9.27
C LYS A 32 10.35 -3.19 -10.66
N GLY A 33 9.50 -2.71 -11.55
CA GLY A 33 9.29 -3.30 -12.88
C GLY A 33 7.96 -4.07 -12.97
N ASN A 34 7.68 -4.65 -14.13
CA ASN A 34 6.41 -5.32 -14.45
C ASN A 34 6.58 -6.76 -14.94
N SER A 35 7.78 -7.34 -14.79
CA SER A 35 8.08 -8.73 -15.13
C SER A 35 7.80 -9.67 -13.95
N ILE A 36 7.59 -10.95 -14.26
CA ILE A 36 7.43 -12.02 -13.25
C ILE A 36 8.65 -12.17 -12.32
N LEU A 37 9.82 -11.68 -12.76
CA LEU A 37 11.08 -11.71 -12.00
C LEU A 37 11.41 -10.37 -11.35
N SER A 38 10.45 -9.44 -11.28
CA SER A 38 10.69 -8.14 -10.66
C SER A 38 10.91 -8.30 -9.16
N ASP A 39 11.84 -7.52 -8.63
CA ASP A 39 12.15 -7.52 -7.21
C ASP A 39 10.95 -6.99 -6.41
N GLU A 40 10.41 -7.84 -5.54
CA GLU A 40 9.33 -7.49 -4.63
C GLU A 40 9.90 -6.65 -3.46
N LEU A 41 9.49 -5.40 -3.40
CA LEU A 41 9.89 -4.48 -2.32
C LEU A 41 9.10 -4.78 -1.04
N GLY A 42 7.84 -5.19 -1.16
CA GLY A 42 7.02 -5.64 -0.04
C GLY A 42 5.56 -5.23 -0.16
N LYS A 43 4.81 -5.35 0.94
CA LYS A 43 3.36 -5.09 0.94
C LYS A 43 3.05 -3.59 0.87
N VAL A 44 2.11 -3.22 0.00
CA VAL A 44 1.53 -1.87 0.01
C VAL A 44 0.61 -1.73 1.22
N LYS A 45 0.80 -0.67 1.99
CA LYS A 45 -0.02 -0.32 3.14
C LYS A 45 -1.12 0.65 2.74
N VAL A 46 -2.26 0.54 3.40
CA VAL A 46 -3.45 1.34 3.14
C VAL A 46 -3.82 2.09 4.41
N ALA A 47 -4.18 3.35 4.25
CA ALA A 47 -4.87 4.14 5.26
C ALA A 47 -6.21 4.62 4.70
N ILE A 48 -7.24 4.64 5.54
CA ILE A 48 -8.61 5.00 5.14
C ILE A 48 -9.06 6.19 5.99
N CYS A 49 -9.63 7.20 5.35
CA CYS A 49 -10.26 8.29 6.07
C CYS A 49 -11.65 7.85 6.56
N PRO A 50 -11.90 7.74 7.88
CA PRO A 50 -13.20 7.30 8.39
C PRO A 50 -14.30 8.35 8.16
N LYS A 51 -13.92 9.60 7.86
CA LYS A 51 -14.87 10.70 7.64
C LYS A 51 -15.39 10.78 6.20
N CYS A 52 -14.53 10.59 5.20
CA CYS A 52 -14.89 10.82 3.79
C CYS A 52 -14.54 9.67 2.84
N GLY A 53 -13.98 8.57 3.35
CA GLY A 53 -13.68 7.38 2.55
C GLY A 53 -12.45 7.49 1.64
N GLU A 54 -11.71 8.61 1.66
CA GLU A 54 -10.46 8.73 0.89
C GLU A 54 -9.46 7.65 1.33
N ILE A 55 -8.86 6.99 0.35
CA ILE A 55 -7.88 5.92 0.55
C ILE A 55 -6.49 6.45 0.20
N SER A 56 -5.52 6.27 1.09
CA SER A 56 -4.11 6.55 0.84
C SER A 56 -3.33 5.25 0.79
N LEU A 57 -2.71 4.97 -0.36
CA LEU A 57 -1.74 3.90 -0.53
C LEU A 57 -0.35 4.44 -0.23
N TYR A 58 0.44 3.67 0.51
CA TYR A 58 1.81 4.04 0.86
C TYR A 58 2.69 2.84 1.12
N PHE A 59 3.99 3.10 1.11
CA PHE A 59 5.05 2.17 1.47
C PHE A 59 5.93 2.87 2.50
N ASP A 60 6.36 2.15 3.52
CA ASP A 60 7.11 2.73 4.65
C ASP A 60 8.51 2.12 4.84
N ASP A 61 8.88 1.14 4.02
CA ASP A 61 10.21 0.55 3.97
C ASP A 61 11.07 1.24 2.90
N PHE A 62 11.41 2.52 3.17
CA PHE A 62 12.12 3.36 2.20
C PHE A 62 13.54 2.88 1.88
N ASP A 63 14.18 2.16 2.80
CA ASP A 63 15.53 1.60 2.61
C ASP A 63 15.55 0.65 1.40
N LYS A 64 14.47 -0.11 1.20
CA LYS A 64 14.31 -0.94 0.00
C LYS A 64 14.11 -0.12 -1.27
N ILE A 65 13.52 1.06 -1.21
CA ILE A 65 13.40 1.91 -2.41
C ILE A 65 14.77 2.44 -2.80
N GLU A 66 15.60 2.83 -1.83
CA GLU A 66 16.92 3.39 -2.08
C GLU A 66 17.93 2.36 -2.58
N TYR A 67 17.86 1.12 -2.11
CA TYR A 67 18.74 0.05 -2.57
C TYR A 67 18.67 -0.21 -4.08
N TYR A 68 17.51 0.00 -4.70
CA TYR A 68 17.35 -0.22 -6.13
C TYR A 68 17.52 1.04 -6.98
N LYS A 69 17.65 2.25 -6.41
CA LYS A 69 17.83 3.49 -7.22
C LYS A 69 19.08 3.40 -8.09
#